data_AF-A0A442SU27-F1
#
_entry.id   AF-A0A442SU27-F1
#
_cell.length_a   1.000
_cell.length_b   1.000
_cell.length_c   1.000
_cell.angle_alpha   90.00
_cell.angle_beta   90.00
_cell.angle_gamma   90.00
#
_symmetry.space_group_name_H-M   'P 1'
#
loop_
_entity.id
_entity.type
_entity.pdbx_description
1 polymer ?
#
loop_
_entity_poly.entity_id
_entity_poly.type
_entity_poly.pdbx_seq_one_letter_code
_entity_poly.pdbx_strand_id
1 'polypeptide(L)'
;MHEHIKGIVEKRFLEVCTPEMAFAWLRDQPPVKDFYRHQYSRLGAADGQEKVLLDRQEALIDYGLARYGRSREVTEALYARLGQSDRCVMRACHVSGGGPETFNIGEEISSTVQGEMECWVTNPNIGDDAFLDLFNRQGVFEKATDEQWMQLLAWAGSNPRLATAYDDSGYLDGWDEYSYRKVFHQAWQLTEKVPATQEWAGTLNVLLQNLVPAAHDLDVAGVLERWRIDDPENESKPWHSQSRSWYLRTCIARLEEATSAQLSSGDAAVRASFYGRFDPHSFPKWQTFIDRDGEVFFQYAVMNNMLWRSWDDRQQLSEISWAVPDPRSNMDAPNLFRAVEQRMRAEHPDWFEERPEAPAKSGRKWF
;
A
#
# COMPACT_ATOMS: atom_id res chain seq x y z
N MET A 1 -11.69 44.04 15.19
CA MET A 1 -10.74 45.12 14.76
C MET A 1 -9.30 44.61 14.67
N HIS A 2 -8.82 43.82 15.64
CA HIS A 2 -7.44 43.29 15.65
C HIS A 2 -7.12 42.30 14.51
N GLU A 3 -8.03 41.37 14.18
CA GLU A 3 -7.81 40.40 13.09
C GLU A 3 -7.75 41.04 11.71
N HIS A 4 -8.56 42.08 11.46
CA HIS A 4 -8.58 42.77 10.18
C HIS A 4 -7.26 43.51 9.91
N ILE A 5 -6.69 44.18 10.92
CA ILE A 5 -5.39 44.85 10.81
C ILE A 5 -4.27 43.82 10.63
N LYS A 6 -4.34 42.69 11.34
CA LYS A 6 -3.38 41.59 11.19
C LYS A 6 -3.35 41.07 9.75
N GLY A 7 -4.51 40.84 9.14
CA GLY A 7 -4.60 40.41 7.73
C GLY A 7 -4.03 41.42 6.74
N ILE A 8 -4.21 42.73 6.97
CA ILE A 8 -3.63 43.78 6.12
C ILE A 8 -2.09 43.80 6.22
N VAL A 9 -1.55 43.74 7.44
CA VAL A 9 -0.09 43.74 7.68
C VAL A 9 0.54 42.50 7.06
N GLU A 10 -0.08 41.34 7.24
CA GLU A 10 0.41 40.07 6.69
C GLU A 10 0.39 40.08 5.15
N LYS A 11 -0.69 40.55 4.53
CA LYS A 11 -0.77 40.71 3.07
C LYS A 11 0.35 41.61 2.55
N ARG A 12 0.56 42.77 3.19
CA ARG A 12 1.63 43.70 2.78
C ARG A 12 3.03 43.11 2.99
N PHE A 13 3.24 42.32 4.04
CA PHE A 13 4.49 41.59 4.23
C PHE A 13 4.75 40.59 3.09
N LEU A 14 3.74 39.81 2.70
CA LEU A 14 3.86 38.82 1.62
C LEU A 14 4.07 39.45 0.24
N GLU A 15 3.62 40.70 0.02
CA GLU A 15 3.91 41.47 -1.19
C GLU A 15 5.40 41.82 -1.35
N VAL A 16 6.16 41.92 -0.26
CA VAL A 16 7.52 42.50 -0.27
C VAL A 16 8.61 41.62 0.33
N CYS A 17 8.27 40.53 1.01
CA CYS A 17 9.24 39.62 1.61
C CYS A 17 10.02 38.84 0.55
N THR A 18 11.17 38.25 0.91
CA THR A 18 11.94 37.44 -0.04
C THR A 18 11.19 36.14 -0.40
N PRO A 19 11.48 35.52 -1.56
CA PRO A 19 10.86 34.25 -1.93
C PRO A 19 11.01 33.16 -0.86
N GLU A 20 12.16 33.11 -0.16
CA GLU A 20 12.42 32.15 0.91
C GLU A 20 11.53 32.37 2.12
N MET A 21 11.25 33.63 2.47
CA MET A 21 10.35 33.98 3.57
C MET A 21 8.89 33.65 3.21
N ALA A 22 8.47 33.90 1.98
CA ALA A 22 7.16 33.51 1.48
C ALA A 22 6.98 31.98 1.48
N PHE A 23 8.00 31.24 1.03
CA PHE A 23 8.00 29.78 1.06
C PHE A 23 7.93 29.23 2.49
N ALA A 24 8.74 29.79 3.41
CA ALA A 24 8.69 29.42 4.82
C ALA A 24 7.32 29.72 5.43
N TRP A 25 6.72 30.87 5.12
CA TRP A 25 5.37 31.23 5.56
C TRP A 25 4.33 30.20 5.09
N LEU A 26 4.37 29.76 3.83
CA LEU A 26 3.48 28.73 3.28
C LEU A 26 3.65 27.37 3.99
N ARG A 27 4.89 26.94 4.19
CA ARG A 27 5.23 25.69 4.89
C ARG A 27 4.73 25.69 6.34
N ASP A 28 4.95 26.81 7.03
CA ASP A 28 4.73 26.93 8.46
C ASP A 28 3.27 27.27 8.81
N GLN A 29 2.39 27.42 7.81
CA GLN A 29 0.96 27.59 8.06
C GLN A 29 0.41 26.36 8.83
N PRO A 30 -0.20 26.56 10.01
CA PRO A 30 -0.80 25.46 10.75
C PRO A 30 -1.96 24.87 9.93
N PRO A 31 -2.15 23.55 9.93
CA PRO A 31 -3.32 22.98 9.28
C PRO A 31 -4.60 23.54 9.91
N VAL A 32 -5.65 23.74 9.11
CA VAL A 32 -6.93 24.24 9.64
C VAL A 32 -7.56 23.12 10.46
N LYS A 33 -7.98 23.44 11.69
CA LYS A 33 -8.82 22.52 12.48
C LYS A 33 -10.22 22.57 11.91
N ASP A 34 -10.62 21.55 11.16
CA ASP A 34 -12.03 21.30 10.94
C ASP A 34 -12.63 20.59 12.16
N PHE A 35 -13.86 20.97 12.50
CA PHE A 35 -14.54 20.55 13.74
C PHE A 35 -14.91 19.06 13.79
N TYR A 36 -14.68 18.27 12.73
CA TYR A 36 -15.26 16.92 12.61
C TYR A 36 -14.41 15.84 11.95
N ARG A 37 -13.13 16.05 11.67
CA ARG A 37 -12.30 14.96 11.13
C ARG A 37 -10.90 15.04 11.70
N HIS A 38 -10.34 13.91 12.10
CA HIS A 38 -8.90 13.70 12.21
C HIS A 38 -8.15 13.88 10.86
N GLN A 39 -8.84 14.32 9.81
CA GLN A 39 -8.26 14.87 8.60
C GLN A 39 -8.00 16.37 8.80
N TYR A 40 -6.74 16.75 8.76
CA TYR A 40 -6.34 18.14 8.56
C TYR A 40 -6.82 18.61 7.17
N SER A 41 -8.06 19.08 7.07
CA SER A 41 -8.50 19.84 5.91
C SER A 41 -7.75 21.15 5.92
N ARG A 42 -6.82 21.35 4.97
CA ARG A 42 -6.17 22.65 4.81
C ARG A 42 -6.97 23.61 3.93
N LEU A 43 -8.14 23.23 3.42
CA LEU A 43 -9.02 24.13 2.67
C LEU A 43 -9.59 25.20 3.61
N GLY A 44 -9.20 26.47 3.44
CA GLY A 44 -9.61 27.54 4.36
C GLY A 44 -8.99 28.92 4.06
N ALA A 45 -9.35 29.89 4.90
CA ALA A 45 -9.36 31.36 4.74
C ALA A 45 -8.07 32.13 4.32
N ALA A 46 -7.06 31.48 3.74
CA ALA A 46 -5.82 32.14 3.26
C ALA A 46 -5.90 32.59 1.78
N ASP A 47 -7.07 32.52 1.14
CA ASP A 47 -7.26 32.84 -0.28
C ASP A 47 -6.68 34.21 -0.68
N GLY A 48 -6.79 35.21 0.19
CA GLY A 48 -6.29 36.56 -0.07
C GLY A 48 -4.75 36.64 -0.09
N GLN A 49 -4.09 35.93 0.80
CA GLN A 49 -2.63 35.88 0.92
C GLN A 49 -2.02 35.03 -0.18
N GLU A 50 -2.61 33.87 -0.49
CA GLU A 50 -2.14 32.98 -1.54
C GLU A 50 -2.27 33.64 -2.93
N LYS A 51 -3.33 34.42 -3.17
CA LYS A 51 -3.46 35.23 -4.40
C LYS A 51 -2.34 36.27 -4.55
N VAL A 52 -1.95 36.96 -3.47
CA VAL A 52 -0.80 37.87 -3.51
C VAL A 52 0.48 37.14 -3.89
N LEU A 53 0.71 35.98 -3.28
CA LEU A 53 1.89 35.17 -3.57
C LEU A 53 1.88 34.66 -5.02
N LEU A 54 0.71 34.27 -5.51
CA LEU A 54 0.50 33.81 -6.88
C LEU A 54 0.82 34.90 -7.92
N ASP A 55 0.48 36.15 -7.61
CA ASP A 55 0.71 37.32 -8.48
C ASP A 55 2.20 37.69 -8.62
N ARG A 56 3.06 37.24 -7.69
CA ARG A 56 4.50 37.53 -7.73
C ARG A 56 5.23 36.78 -8.84
N GLN A 57 4.70 35.65 -9.31
CA GLN A 57 5.28 34.85 -10.41
C GLN A 57 6.76 34.47 -10.19
N GLU A 58 7.11 34.13 -8.94
CA GLU A 58 8.46 33.70 -8.57
C GLU A 58 8.51 32.19 -8.38
N ALA A 59 9.49 31.51 -9.00
CA ALA A 59 9.55 30.05 -9.05
C ALA A 59 9.51 29.35 -7.67
N LEU A 60 10.22 29.89 -6.66
CA LEU A 60 10.22 29.31 -5.32
C LEU A 60 8.85 29.47 -4.62
N ILE A 61 8.15 30.57 -4.88
CA ILE A 61 6.81 30.81 -4.35
C ILE A 61 5.81 29.89 -5.02
N ASP A 62 5.88 29.76 -6.35
CA ASP A 62 5.06 28.82 -7.11
C ASP A 62 5.26 27.38 -6.62
N TYR A 63 6.49 26.96 -6.34
CA TYR A 63 6.78 25.67 -5.71
C TYR A 63 6.18 25.54 -4.30
N GLY A 64 6.24 26.61 -3.50
CA GLY A 64 5.59 26.68 -2.19
C GLY A 64 4.07 26.55 -2.28
N LEU A 65 3.44 27.24 -3.23
CA LEU A 65 2.00 27.21 -3.47
C LEU A 65 1.58 25.83 -3.99
N ALA A 66 2.36 25.24 -4.91
CA ALA A 66 2.13 23.89 -5.41
C ALA A 66 2.16 22.84 -4.29
N ARG A 67 3.05 23.01 -3.30
CA ARG A 67 3.22 22.04 -2.21
C ARG A 67 2.28 22.30 -1.03
N TYR A 68 2.12 23.55 -0.60
CA TYR A 68 1.46 23.90 0.66
C TYR A 68 0.20 24.75 0.50
N GLY A 69 -0.10 25.19 -0.73
CA GLY A 69 -1.27 26.00 -1.05
C GLY A 69 -2.58 25.32 -0.68
N ARG A 70 -3.58 26.15 -0.41
CA ARG A 70 -4.86 25.76 0.18
C ARG A 70 -6.03 26.23 -0.67
N SER A 71 -5.85 27.32 -1.40
CA SER A 71 -6.88 27.92 -2.21
C SER A 71 -7.01 27.16 -3.52
N ARG A 72 -8.19 26.56 -3.73
CA ARG A 72 -8.51 25.86 -4.99
C ARG A 72 -8.30 26.77 -6.20
N GLU A 73 -8.73 28.02 -6.11
CA GLU A 73 -8.57 29.01 -7.19
C GLU A 73 -7.10 29.28 -7.51
N VAL A 74 -6.25 29.39 -6.49
CA VAL A 74 -4.80 29.61 -6.66
C VAL A 74 -4.14 28.38 -7.26
N THR A 75 -4.48 27.19 -6.77
CA THR A 75 -4.03 25.89 -7.29
C THR A 75 -4.39 25.75 -8.78
N GLU A 76 -5.63 26.06 -9.17
CA GLU A 76 -6.08 26.01 -10.56
C GLU A 76 -5.33 27.01 -11.46
N ALA A 77 -5.19 28.26 -11.00
CA ALA A 77 -4.47 29.30 -11.73
C ALA A 77 -2.95 29.04 -11.83
N LEU A 78 -2.36 28.44 -10.80
CA LEU A 78 -0.98 27.98 -10.82
C LEU A 78 -0.82 26.83 -11.82
N TYR A 79 -1.67 25.80 -11.73
CA TYR A 79 -1.62 24.65 -12.64
C TYR A 79 -1.68 25.07 -14.12
N ALA A 80 -2.54 26.03 -14.47
CA ALA A 80 -2.66 26.54 -15.83
C ALA A 80 -1.35 27.15 -16.38
N ARG A 81 -0.50 27.72 -15.52
CA ARG A 81 0.79 28.34 -15.93
C ARG A 81 1.95 27.34 -15.98
N LEU A 82 1.91 26.32 -15.12
CA LEU A 82 3.04 25.43 -14.88
C LEU A 82 3.31 24.51 -16.06
N GLY A 83 4.59 24.18 -16.27
CA GLY A 83 5.01 23.09 -17.15
C GLY A 83 4.68 21.73 -16.54
N GLN A 84 4.75 20.67 -17.37
CA GLN A 84 4.39 19.31 -16.97
C GLN A 84 5.15 18.83 -15.71
N SER A 85 6.47 19.03 -15.65
CA SER A 85 7.28 18.58 -14.51
C SER A 85 6.85 19.23 -13.20
N ASP A 86 6.54 20.53 -13.22
CA ASP A 86 6.11 21.25 -12.02
C ASP A 86 4.70 20.84 -11.59
N ARG A 87 3.82 20.54 -12.56
CA ARG A 87 2.50 19.95 -12.28
C ARG A 87 2.62 18.57 -11.64
N CYS A 88 3.54 17.71 -12.09
CA CYS A 88 3.81 16.43 -11.45
C CYS A 88 4.22 16.62 -9.98
N VAL A 89 5.14 17.55 -9.69
CA VAL A 89 5.56 17.81 -8.31
C VAL A 89 4.41 18.34 -7.47
N MET A 90 3.62 19.27 -8.03
CA MET A 90 2.40 19.75 -7.42
C MET A 90 1.49 18.58 -7.06
N ARG A 91 1.22 17.65 -7.98
CA ARG A 91 0.35 16.48 -7.74
C ARG A 91 0.89 15.51 -6.72
N ALA A 92 2.19 15.24 -6.74
CA ALA A 92 2.84 14.30 -5.81
C ALA A 92 2.89 14.81 -4.37
N CYS A 93 2.85 16.13 -4.18
CA CYS A 93 3.11 16.76 -2.88
C CYS A 93 1.97 17.63 -2.35
N HIS A 94 0.91 17.88 -3.12
CA HIS A 94 -0.20 18.74 -2.68
C HIS A 94 -0.82 18.18 -1.41
N VAL A 95 -0.91 19.00 -0.37
CA VAL A 95 -1.32 18.55 0.98
C VAL A 95 -2.80 18.14 1.06
N SER A 96 -3.64 18.63 0.15
CA SER A 96 -5.04 18.15 0.03
C SER A 96 -5.21 17.02 -0.99
N GLY A 97 -4.12 16.47 -1.53
CA GLY A 97 -4.15 15.49 -2.62
C GLY A 97 -4.45 16.09 -4.01
N GLY A 98 -5.15 17.22 -4.07
CA GLY A 98 -5.69 17.77 -5.31
C GLY A 98 -6.84 16.93 -5.86
N GLY A 99 -7.82 17.56 -6.50
CA GLY A 99 -8.96 16.84 -7.09
C GLY A 99 -8.63 16.26 -8.47
N PRO A 100 -9.24 15.13 -8.86
CA PRO A 100 -9.05 14.55 -10.19
C PRO A 100 -9.84 15.30 -11.28
N GLU A 101 -10.74 16.22 -10.88
CA GLU A 101 -11.54 17.14 -11.70
C GLU A 101 -10.75 17.88 -12.79
N THR A 102 -9.45 18.08 -12.55
CA THR A 102 -8.53 18.75 -13.48
C THR A 102 -8.00 17.85 -14.58
N PHE A 103 -8.22 16.54 -14.50
CA PHE A 103 -7.82 15.59 -15.52
C PHE A 103 -8.97 15.42 -16.52
N ASN A 104 -8.69 15.66 -17.80
CA ASN A 104 -9.62 15.30 -18.87
C ASN A 104 -9.46 13.81 -19.20
N ILE A 105 -9.88 12.92 -18.28
CA ILE A 105 -9.72 11.46 -18.40
C ILE A 105 -10.54 10.89 -19.58
N GLY A 106 -11.57 11.62 -20.04
CA GLY A 106 -12.41 11.23 -21.16
C GLY A 106 -11.76 11.41 -22.53
N GLU A 107 -10.65 12.14 -22.62
CA GLU A 107 -9.73 12.08 -23.76
C GLU A 107 -8.68 11.00 -23.48
N GLU A 108 -8.18 10.34 -24.52
CA GLU A 108 -7.13 9.32 -24.38
C GLU A 108 -6.01 9.85 -23.45
N ILE A 109 -5.74 9.14 -22.33
CA ILE A 109 -4.66 9.51 -21.40
C ILE A 109 -3.37 9.54 -22.21
N SER A 110 -2.99 10.73 -22.67
CA SER A 110 -1.76 10.94 -23.40
C SER A 110 -0.59 10.68 -22.46
N SER A 111 0.57 10.35 -23.04
CA SER A 111 1.81 10.22 -22.27
C SER A 111 2.13 11.47 -21.42
N THR A 112 1.63 12.64 -21.83
CA THR A 112 1.81 13.89 -21.08
C THR A 112 0.97 13.95 -19.81
N VAL A 113 -0.25 13.42 -19.81
CA VAL A 113 -1.14 13.40 -18.64
C VAL A 113 -0.86 12.19 -17.75
N GLN A 114 -0.34 11.10 -18.33
CA GLN A 114 -0.03 9.85 -17.63
C GLN A 114 0.87 10.06 -16.41
N GLY A 115 1.97 10.80 -16.57
CA GLY A 115 2.90 11.08 -15.47
C GLY A 115 2.28 11.93 -14.35
N GLU A 116 1.38 12.86 -14.70
CA GLU A 116 0.68 13.68 -13.71
C GLU A 116 -0.34 12.86 -12.91
N MET A 117 -1.03 11.90 -13.56
CA MET A 117 -1.95 10.98 -12.90
C MET A 117 -1.25 10.00 -11.97
N GLU A 118 -0.11 9.45 -12.38
CA GLU A 118 0.72 8.60 -11.53
C GLU A 118 1.16 9.37 -10.29
N CYS A 119 1.68 10.59 -10.44
CA CYS A 119 2.07 11.44 -9.32
C CYS A 119 0.89 11.75 -8.38
N TRP A 120 -0.30 11.96 -8.94
CA TRP A 120 -1.51 12.22 -8.17
C TRP A 120 -1.96 11.00 -7.37
N VAL A 121 -2.11 9.85 -8.01
CA VAL A 121 -2.63 8.63 -7.35
C VAL A 121 -1.64 8.03 -6.35
N THR A 122 -0.35 8.33 -6.48
CA THR A 122 0.70 7.92 -5.53
C THR A 122 0.99 8.98 -4.45
N ASN A 123 0.33 10.14 -4.48
CA ASN A 123 0.47 11.16 -3.44
C ASN A 123 0.00 10.61 -2.08
N PRO A 124 0.86 10.58 -1.04
CA PRO A 124 0.50 10.08 0.28
C PRO A 124 -0.66 10.84 0.97
N ASN A 125 -0.94 12.06 0.52
CA ASN A 125 -1.99 12.94 1.06
C ASN A 125 -3.27 12.93 0.21
N ILE A 126 -3.39 12.04 -0.78
CA ILE A 126 -4.65 11.86 -1.52
C ILE A 126 -5.77 11.48 -0.54
N GLY A 127 -6.91 12.16 -0.66
CA GLY A 127 -8.05 11.92 0.23
C GLY A 127 -8.76 10.61 -0.08
N ASP A 128 -9.36 9.99 0.94
CA ASP A 128 -10.08 8.72 0.80
C ASP A 128 -11.22 8.82 -0.22
N ASP A 129 -11.92 9.95 -0.29
CA ASP A 129 -12.99 10.19 -1.27
C ASP A 129 -12.49 10.01 -2.72
N ALA A 130 -11.27 10.43 -3.04
CA ALA A 130 -10.70 10.26 -4.37
C ALA A 130 -10.41 8.78 -4.71
N PHE A 131 -9.97 7.99 -3.73
CA PHE A 131 -9.84 6.54 -3.91
C PHE A 131 -11.20 5.86 -4.04
N LEU A 132 -12.20 6.30 -3.26
CA LEU A 132 -13.56 5.78 -3.37
C LEU A 132 -14.15 6.05 -4.76
N ASP A 133 -13.93 7.25 -5.31
CA ASP A 133 -14.35 7.59 -6.67
C ASP A 133 -13.60 6.73 -7.70
N LEU A 134 -12.29 6.53 -7.54
CA LEU A 134 -11.49 5.66 -8.41
C LEU A 134 -11.97 4.20 -8.37
N PHE A 135 -12.20 3.63 -7.20
CA PHE A 135 -12.61 2.22 -7.04
C PHE A 135 -14.05 1.99 -7.47
N ASN A 136 -14.94 2.97 -7.28
CA ASN A 136 -16.31 2.88 -7.76
C ASN A 136 -16.49 3.33 -9.22
N ARG A 137 -15.41 3.79 -9.87
CA ARG A 137 -15.41 4.34 -11.23
C ARG A 137 -16.44 5.47 -11.38
N GLN A 138 -16.41 6.42 -10.46
CA GLN A 138 -17.35 7.55 -10.39
C GLN A 138 -16.70 8.87 -10.85
N GLY A 139 -17.54 9.85 -11.19
CA GLY A 139 -17.10 11.19 -11.55
C GLY A 139 -16.23 11.19 -12.80
N VAL A 140 -15.00 11.70 -12.70
CA VAL A 140 -14.09 11.77 -13.86
C VAL A 140 -13.64 10.39 -14.37
N PHE A 141 -13.77 9.34 -13.57
CA PHE A 141 -13.37 7.98 -13.95
C PHE A 141 -14.45 7.22 -14.73
N GLU A 142 -15.69 7.73 -14.79
CA GLU A 142 -16.80 7.09 -15.52
C GLU A 142 -16.50 6.88 -17.01
N LYS A 143 -15.69 7.78 -17.58
CA LYS A 143 -15.31 7.78 -19.00
C LYS A 143 -13.99 7.08 -19.29
N ALA A 144 -13.24 6.67 -18.26
CA ALA A 144 -11.97 5.98 -18.46
C ALA A 144 -12.21 4.65 -19.20
N THR A 145 -11.31 4.25 -20.09
CA THR A 145 -11.32 2.87 -20.62
C THR A 145 -10.88 1.88 -19.54
N ASP A 146 -11.10 0.58 -19.77
CA ASP A 146 -10.68 -0.44 -18.81
C ASP A 146 -9.16 -0.46 -18.65
N GLU A 147 -8.39 -0.26 -19.73
CA GLU A 147 -6.93 -0.18 -19.69
C GLU A 147 -6.44 1.02 -18.85
N GLN A 148 -7.06 2.18 -19.06
CA GLN A 148 -6.76 3.40 -18.30
C GLN A 148 -7.08 3.20 -16.81
N TRP A 149 -8.24 2.60 -16.52
CA TRP A 149 -8.65 2.34 -15.15
C TRP A 149 -7.73 1.32 -14.47
N MET A 150 -7.37 0.24 -15.15
CA MET A 150 -6.41 -0.74 -14.65
C MET A 150 -5.06 -0.10 -14.31
N GLN A 151 -4.55 0.79 -15.16
CA GLN A 151 -3.30 1.48 -14.92
C GLN A 151 -3.35 2.36 -13.67
N LEU A 152 -4.45 3.11 -13.48
CA LEU A 152 -4.68 3.91 -12.27
C LEU A 152 -4.73 3.05 -11.01
N LEU A 153 -5.41 1.90 -11.06
CA LEU A 153 -5.49 0.94 -9.96
C LEU A 153 -4.12 0.32 -9.63
N ALA A 154 -3.32 0.00 -10.65
CA ALA A 154 -1.98 -0.53 -10.45
C ALA A 154 -1.06 0.48 -9.73
N TRP A 155 -1.09 1.75 -10.13
CA TRP A 155 -0.35 2.80 -9.42
C TRP A 155 -0.87 3.04 -8.01
N ALA A 156 -2.19 3.00 -7.80
CA ALA A 156 -2.79 3.12 -6.47
C ALA A 156 -2.26 2.07 -5.49
N GLY A 157 -1.96 0.84 -5.95
CA GLY A 157 -1.36 -0.23 -5.15
C GLY A 157 0.01 0.09 -4.52
N SER A 158 0.68 1.14 -5.01
CA SER A 158 1.95 1.63 -4.45
C SER A 158 1.77 2.82 -3.51
N ASN A 159 0.54 3.30 -3.29
CA ASN A 159 0.30 4.44 -2.42
C ASN A 159 0.40 4.02 -0.94
N PRO A 160 1.23 4.69 -0.11
CA PRO A 160 1.41 4.35 1.29
C PRO A 160 0.13 4.47 2.14
N ARG A 161 -0.83 5.31 1.74
CA ARG A 161 -2.14 5.44 2.42
C ARG A 161 -2.89 4.11 2.44
N LEU A 162 -2.77 3.30 1.38
CA LEU A 162 -3.44 2.01 1.26
C LEU A 162 -2.75 0.90 2.08
N ALA A 163 -1.48 1.08 2.44
CA ALA A 163 -0.70 0.15 3.25
C ALA A 163 -0.69 0.47 4.76
N THR A 164 -1.30 1.59 5.15
CA THR A 164 -1.29 2.06 6.55
C THR A 164 -2.57 1.60 7.25
N ALA A 165 -2.45 0.88 8.37
CA ALA A 165 -3.59 0.49 9.20
C ALA A 165 -4.10 1.64 10.07
N TYR A 166 -5.33 1.53 10.56
CA TYR A 166 -5.88 2.48 11.53
C TYR A 166 -5.09 2.41 12.84
N ASP A 167 -4.85 3.55 13.47
CA ASP A 167 -4.19 3.60 14.77
C ASP A 167 -5.20 3.32 15.89
N ASP A 168 -5.27 2.06 16.32
CA ASP A 168 -6.15 1.60 17.40
C ASP A 168 -5.62 2.01 18.81
N SER A 169 -4.95 3.15 18.96
CA SER A 169 -4.23 3.58 20.18
C SER A 169 -5.10 3.84 21.42
N GLY A 170 -6.37 3.42 21.40
CA GLY A 170 -7.17 3.15 22.60
C GLY A 170 -8.45 3.96 22.75
N TYR A 171 -8.79 4.81 21.77
CA TYR A 171 -10.06 5.53 21.75
C TYR A 171 -11.04 4.82 20.81
N LEU A 172 -12.26 4.57 21.30
CA LEU A 172 -13.34 4.02 20.48
C LEU A 172 -14.05 5.17 19.77
N ASP A 173 -13.62 5.50 18.57
CA ASP A 173 -14.22 6.50 17.69
C ASP A 173 -14.84 5.82 16.45
N GLY A 174 -15.79 4.92 16.68
CA GLY A 174 -16.29 4.00 15.64
C GLY A 174 -16.76 4.61 14.32
N TRP A 175 -17.07 5.92 14.26
CA TRP A 175 -17.32 6.61 12.99
C TRP A 175 -16.04 6.89 12.18
N ASP A 176 -14.96 7.31 12.84
CA ASP A 176 -13.68 7.61 12.20
C ASP A 176 -12.98 6.31 11.79
N GLU A 177 -13.01 5.28 12.63
CA GLU A 177 -12.57 3.92 12.26
C GLU A 177 -13.33 3.40 11.03
N TYR A 178 -14.67 3.49 11.05
CA TYR A 178 -15.52 3.08 9.92
C TYR A 178 -15.18 3.86 8.63
N SER A 179 -15.05 5.18 8.73
CA SER A 179 -14.74 6.05 7.59
C SER A 179 -13.37 5.73 7.02
N TYR A 180 -12.37 5.53 7.88
CA TYR A 180 -11.00 5.18 7.51
C TYR A 180 -10.90 3.84 6.78
N ARG A 181 -11.66 2.83 7.24
CA ARG A 181 -11.63 1.47 6.68
C ARG A 181 -12.43 1.32 5.39
N LYS A 182 -13.33 2.25 5.10
CA LYS A 182 -14.19 2.24 3.90
C LYS A 182 -13.38 2.09 2.60
N VAL A 183 -12.23 2.74 2.51
CA VAL A 183 -11.37 2.70 1.31
C VAL A 183 -10.82 1.29 1.04
N PHE A 184 -10.38 0.57 2.08
CA PHE A 184 -9.88 -0.80 1.95
C PHE A 184 -10.99 -1.73 1.50
N HIS A 185 -12.15 -1.65 2.15
CA HIS A 185 -13.31 -2.45 1.81
C HIS A 185 -13.72 -2.26 0.34
N GLN A 186 -13.77 -1.01 -0.14
CA GLN A 186 -14.11 -0.74 -1.54
C GLN A 186 -13.06 -1.28 -2.53
N ALA A 187 -11.77 -1.20 -2.20
CA ALA A 187 -10.73 -1.81 -3.02
C ALA A 187 -10.90 -3.34 -3.10
N TRP A 188 -11.17 -4.00 -1.97
CA TRP A 188 -11.42 -5.45 -1.96
C TRP A 188 -12.68 -5.84 -2.73
N GLN A 189 -13.75 -5.03 -2.68
CA GLN A 189 -14.98 -5.27 -3.46
C GLN A 189 -14.76 -5.25 -4.99
N LEU A 190 -13.65 -4.69 -5.49
CA LEU A 190 -13.32 -4.80 -6.91
C LEU A 190 -13.21 -6.26 -7.36
N THR A 191 -12.79 -7.17 -6.46
CA THR A 191 -12.68 -8.62 -6.74
C THR A 191 -14.02 -9.26 -7.10
N GLU A 192 -15.15 -8.69 -6.69
CA GLU A 192 -16.50 -9.15 -7.04
C GLU A 192 -17.01 -8.48 -8.33
N LYS A 193 -16.63 -7.23 -8.57
CA LYS A 193 -17.26 -6.36 -9.57
C LYS A 193 -16.60 -6.45 -10.96
N VAL A 194 -15.27 -6.55 -11.03
CA VAL A 194 -14.55 -6.48 -12.32
C VAL A 194 -14.58 -7.83 -13.07
N PRO A 195 -14.37 -7.85 -14.41
CA PRO A 195 -14.26 -9.09 -15.17
C PRO A 195 -13.17 -10.03 -14.63
N ALA A 196 -13.48 -11.34 -14.54
CA ALA A 196 -12.52 -12.35 -14.11
C ALA A 196 -11.62 -12.77 -15.29
N THR A 197 -10.60 -11.97 -15.59
CA THR A 197 -9.59 -12.25 -16.63
C THR A 197 -8.17 -12.20 -16.04
N GLN A 198 -7.17 -12.72 -16.76
CA GLN A 198 -5.78 -12.69 -16.28
C GLN A 198 -5.25 -11.26 -16.15
N GLU A 199 -5.67 -10.34 -17.03
CA GLU A 199 -5.32 -8.92 -16.99
C GLU A 199 -5.83 -8.27 -15.70
N TRP A 200 -7.13 -8.42 -15.41
CA TRP A 200 -7.72 -7.92 -14.18
C TRP A 200 -7.10 -8.57 -12.94
N ALA A 201 -6.82 -9.87 -12.99
CA ALA A 201 -6.15 -10.55 -11.88
C ALA A 201 -4.78 -9.94 -11.57
N GLY A 202 -4.01 -9.62 -12.60
CA GLY A 202 -2.71 -8.96 -12.45
C GLY A 202 -2.84 -7.57 -11.82
N THR A 203 -3.77 -6.75 -12.33
CA THR A 203 -4.04 -5.42 -11.81
C THR A 203 -4.48 -5.45 -10.34
N LEU A 204 -5.43 -6.31 -10.00
CA LEU A 204 -5.92 -6.46 -8.63
C LEU A 204 -4.84 -7.00 -7.71
N ASN A 205 -4.00 -7.93 -8.16
CA ASN A 205 -2.88 -8.40 -7.34
C ASN A 205 -1.92 -7.25 -6.99
N VAL A 206 -1.56 -6.41 -7.96
CA VAL A 206 -0.71 -5.22 -7.73
C VAL A 206 -1.37 -4.24 -6.76
N LEU A 207 -2.68 -3.99 -6.90
CA LEU A 207 -3.43 -3.12 -6.00
C LEU A 207 -3.50 -3.67 -4.56
N LEU A 208 -3.83 -4.94 -4.41
CA LEU A 208 -4.24 -5.54 -3.14
C LEU A 208 -3.07 -6.11 -2.33
N GLN A 209 -1.93 -6.43 -2.95
CA GLN A 209 -0.80 -7.06 -2.26
C GLN A 209 -0.29 -6.25 -1.06
N ASN A 210 -0.30 -4.91 -1.16
CA ASN A 210 0.15 -3.99 -0.12
C ASN A 210 -1.02 -3.43 0.71
N LEU A 211 -2.26 -3.69 0.30
CA LEU A 211 -3.46 -3.18 0.95
C LEU A 211 -3.63 -3.86 2.32
N VAL A 212 -4.07 -3.08 3.31
CA VAL A 212 -4.51 -3.62 4.61
C VAL A 212 -5.58 -4.69 4.37
N PRO A 213 -5.45 -5.91 4.94
CA PRO A 213 -6.40 -7.01 4.74
C PRO A 213 -7.68 -6.80 5.58
N ALA A 214 -8.42 -5.74 5.27
CA ALA A 214 -9.67 -5.37 5.91
C ALA A 214 -10.79 -5.30 4.86
N ALA A 215 -11.60 -6.35 4.80
CA ALA A 215 -12.76 -6.43 3.91
C ALA A 215 -13.97 -6.91 4.71
N HIS A 216 -14.78 -5.97 5.21
CA HIS A 216 -16.06 -6.33 5.81
C HIS A 216 -17.00 -6.90 4.75
N ASP A 217 -17.81 -7.91 5.08
CA ASP A 217 -18.88 -8.48 4.25
C ASP A 217 -18.48 -9.03 2.86
N LEU A 218 -17.18 -9.21 2.57
CA LEU A 218 -16.75 -9.85 1.32
C LEU A 218 -17.00 -11.36 1.40
N ASP A 219 -17.66 -11.94 0.40
CA ASP A 219 -17.77 -13.39 0.28
C ASP A 219 -16.43 -13.97 -0.21
N VAL A 220 -15.49 -14.15 0.72
CA VAL A 220 -14.13 -14.62 0.40
C VAL A 220 -14.17 -15.96 -0.35
N ALA A 221 -15.05 -16.87 0.03
CA ALA A 221 -15.17 -18.17 -0.62
C ALA A 221 -15.70 -18.04 -2.06
N GLY A 222 -16.75 -17.25 -2.27
CA GLY A 222 -17.31 -16.98 -3.60
C GLY A 222 -16.32 -16.24 -4.50
N VAL A 223 -15.57 -15.29 -3.96
CA VAL A 223 -14.52 -14.56 -4.68
C VAL A 223 -13.36 -15.49 -5.06
N LEU A 224 -12.87 -16.32 -4.14
CA LEU A 224 -11.80 -17.29 -4.44
C LEU A 224 -12.21 -18.23 -5.58
N GLU A 225 -13.45 -18.75 -5.56
CA GLU A 225 -13.97 -19.60 -6.62
C GLU A 225 -14.12 -18.85 -7.95
N ARG A 226 -14.65 -17.63 -7.92
CA ARG A 226 -14.78 -16.76 -9.10
C ARG A 226 -13.45 -16.58 -9.83
N TRP A 227 -12.36 -16.44 -9.09
CA TRP A 227 -11.05 -16.19 -9.66
C TRP A 227 -10.32 -17.46 -10.09
N ARG A 228 -10.89 -18.68 -9.94
CA ARG A 228 -10.33 -19.91 -10.53
C ARG A 228 -10.58 -20.01 -12.03
N ILE A 229 -9.93 -19.11 -12.76
CA ILE A 229 -10.02 -19.01 -14.23
C ILE A 229 -8.91 -19.79 -14.96
N ASP A 230 -7.98 -20.37 -14.20
CA ASP A 230 -6.89 -21.17 -14.77
C ASP A 230 -7.37 -22.56 -15.16
N ASP A 231 -6.79 -23.09 -16.23
CA ASP A 231 -6.82 -24.52 -16.48
C ASP A 231 -6.13 -25.25 -15.30
N PRO A 232 -6.72 -26.32 -14.73
CA PRO A 232 -6.07 -27.15 -13.72
C PRO A 232 -4.63 -27.58 -14.05
N GLU A 233 -4.29 -27.77 -15.33
CA GLU A 233 -2.92 -28.10 -15.74
C GLU A 233 -1.92 -26.96 -15.44
N ASN A 234 -2.37 -25.70 -15.46
CA ASN A 234 -1.53 -24.55 -15.14
C ASN A 234 -1.24 -24.40 -13.64
N GLU A 235 -2.08 -24.93 -12.75
CA GLU A 235 -1.85 -24.86 -11.29
C GLU A 235 -0.68 -25.76 -10.85
N SER A 236 -0.38 -26.80 -11.63
CA SER A 236 0.72 -27.75 -11.37
C SER A 236 2.09 -27.26 -11.84
N LYS A 237 2.17 -26.06 -12.43
CA LYS A 237 3.41 -25.51 -12.96
C LYS A 237 4.38 -25.09 -11.84
N PRO A 238 5.69 -25.02 -12.13
CA PRO A 238 6.65 -24.40 -11.23
C PRO A 238 6.19 -22.99 -10.83
N TRP A 239 6.51 -22.58 -9.61
CA TRP A 239 6.06 -21.31 -9.02
C TRP A 239 6.27 -20.07 -9.94
N HIS A 240 7.39 -19.98 -10.66
CA HIS A 240 7.71 -18.86 -11.56
C HIS A 240 6.81 -18.80 -12.81
N SER A 241 5.99 -19.82 -13.01
CA SER A 241 5.07 -19.95 -14.13
C SER A 241 3.60 -19.92 -13.69
N GLN A 242 3.33 -19.55 -12.42
CA GLN A 242 1.97 -19.39 -11.92
C GLN A 242 1.26 -18.22 -12.59
N SER A 243 -0.05 -18.37 -12.75
CA SER A 243 -0.89 -17.37 -13.42
C SER A 243 -1.08 -16.12 -12.56
N ARG A 244 -1.60 -15.04 -13.16
CA ARG A 244 -1.96 -13.83 -12.41
C ARG A 244 -3.14 -14.08 -11.47
N SER A 245 -4.08 -14.92 -11.88
CA SER A 245 -5.18 -15.38 -11.03
C SER A 245 -4.68 -16.09 -9.77
N TRP A 246 -3.69 -16.97 -9.91
CA TRP A 246 -3.12 -17.70 -8.78
C TRP A 246 -2.56 -16.74 -7.73
N TYR A 247 -1.80 -15.73 -8.14
CA TYR A 247 -1.27 -14.71 -7.21
C TYR A 247 -2.39 -13.91 -6.54
N LEU A 248 -3.41 -13.50 -7.31
CA LEU A 248 -4.56 -12.80 -6.75
C LEU A 248 -5.30 -13.66 -5.71
N ARG A 249 -5.53 -14.95 -5.96
CA ARG A 249 -6.15 -15.87 -4.99
C ARG A 249 -5.32 -16.03 -3.72
N THR A 250 -4.00 -16.11 -3.84
CA THR A 250 -3.10 -16.10 -2.69
C THR A 250 -3.25 -14.82 -1.85
N CYS A 251 -3.41 -13.67 -2.52
CA CYS A 251 -3.67 -12.38 -1.87
C CYS A 251 -5.05 -12.31 -1.21
N ILE A 252 -6.12 -12.78 -1.87
CA ILE A 252 -7.49 -12.81 -1.32
C ILE A 252 -7.58 -13.71 -0.09
N ALA A 253 -6.95 -14.89 -0.12
CA ALA A 253 -6.94 -15.82 1.00
C ALA A 253 -6.29 -15.24 2.28
N ARG A 254 -5.55 -14.12 2.18
CA ARG A 254 -5.00 -13.40 3.33
C ARG A 254 -6.08 -12.73 4.20
N LEU A 255 -7.27 -12.49 3.65
CA LEU A 255 -8.41 -11.93 4.40
C LEU A 255 -8.92 -12.87 5.49
N GLU A 256 -8.64 -14.16 5.38
CA GLU A 256 -8.97 -15.13 6.42
C GLU A 256 -7.74 -15.52 7.25
N GLU A 257 -8.01 -16.00 8.47
CA GLU A 257 -7.00 -16.54 9.36
C GLU A 257 -6.35 -17.81 8.78
N ALA A 258 -5.07 -18.00 9.08
CA ALA A 258 -4.33 -19.19 8.71
C ALA A 258 -4.78 -20.40 9.54
N THR A 259 -5.81 -21.10 9.05
CA THR A 259 -6.43 -22.24 9.75
C THR A 259 -6.16 -23.58 9.05
N SER A 260 -6.51 -24.68 9.72
CA SER A 260 -6.46 -26.01 9.11
C SER A 260 -7.34 -26.13 7.87
N ALA A 261 -8.41 -25.34 7.75
CA ALA A 261 -9.26 -25.32 6.57
C ALA A 261 -8.49 -24.81 5.33
N GLN A 262 -7.72 -23.73 5.49
CA GLN A 262 -6.85 -23.23 4.40
C GLN A 262 -5.77 -24.25 4.04
N LEU A 263 -5.11 -24.84 5.05
CA LEU A 263 -4.10 -25.89 4.85
C LEU A 263 -4.68 -27.10 4.10
N SER A 264 -5.91 -27.52 4.41
CA SER A 264 -6.58 -28.64 3.75
C SER A 264 -7.21 -28.29 2.40
N SER A 265 -7.24 -27.02 2.00
CA SER A 265 -7.86 -26.57 0.74
C SER A 265 -7.32 -27.34 -0.46
N GLY A 266 -8.20 -27.64 -1.42
CA GLY A 266 -7.81 -28.17 -2.74
C GLY A 266 -7.03 -27.14 -3.57
N ASP A 267 -7.18 -25.86 -3.25
CA ASP A 267 -6.58 -24.74 -3.94
C ASP A 267 -5.15 -24.47 -3.48
N ALA A 268 -4.17 -24.58 -4.40
CA ALA A 268 -2.76 -24.34 -4.09
C ALA A 268 -2.46 -22.88 -3.70
N ALA A 269 -3.19 -21.91 -4.25
CA ALA A 269 -3.02 -20.49 -3.93
C ALA A 269 -3.47 -20.19 -2.49
N VAL A 270 -4.58 -20.81 -2.05
CA VAL A 270 -5.05 -20.71 -0.66
C VAL A 270 -4.02 -21.31 0.31
N ARG A 271 -3.44 -22.47 -0.03
CA ARG A 271 -2.38 -23.08 0.79
C ARG A 271 -1.11 -22.22 0.83
N ALA A 272 -0.71 -21.62 -0.28
CA ALA A 272 0.41 -20.67 -0.32
C ALA A 272 0.19 -19.49 0.64
N SER A 273 -1.01 -18.93 0.66
CA SER A 273 -1.38 -17.85 1.60
C SER A 273 -1.29 -18.29 3.07
N PHE A 274 -1.67 -19.53 3.36
CA PHE A 274 -1.50 -20.13 4.68
C PHE A 274 -0.02 -20.27 5.05
N TYR A 275 0.83 -20.77 4.14
CA TYR A 275 2.26 -20.97 4.40
C TYR A 275 3.01 -19.69 4.75
N GLY A 276 2.59 -18.55 4.18
CA GLY A 276 3.17 -17.25 4.50
C GLY A 276 2.82 -16.70 5.88
N ARG A 277 1.87 -17.32 6.61
CA ARG A 277 1.24 -16.70 7.81
C ARG A 277 0.90 -17.66 8.94
N PHE A 278 1.12 -18.96 8.80
CA PHE A 278 0.78 -19.91 9.86
C PHE A 278 1.66 -19.73 11.10
N ASP A 279 1.10 -20.02 12.27
CA ASP A 279 1.83 -20.07 13.53
C ASP A 279 2.60 -21.41 13.64
N PRO A 280 3.94 -21.39 13.79
CA PRO A 280 4.75 -22.60 13.87
C PRO A 280 4.39 -23.53 15.03
N HIS A 281 3.92 -22.97 16.15
CA HIS A 281 3.54 -23.77 17.32
C HIS A 281 2.24 -24.54 17.09
N SER A 282 1.27 -23.93 16.41
CA SER A 282 0.01 -24.57 16.04
C SER A 282 0.18 -25.61 14.91
N PHE A 283 1.19 -25.44 14.04
CA PHE A 283 1.42 -26.31 12.87
C PHE A 283 2.88 -26.77 12.74
N PRO A 284 3.39 -27.66 13.62
CA PRO A 284 4.82 -28.00 13.67
C PRO A 284 5.29 -29.00 12.58
N LYS A 285 4.37 -29.61 11.82
CA LYS A 285 4.68 -30.75 10.91
C LYS A 285 5.05 -30.31 9.49
N TRP A 286 6.08 -29.46 9.36
CA TRP A 286 6.40 -28.80 8.08
C TRP A 286 6.83 -29.76 6.97
N GLN A 287 7.39 -30.93 7.30
CA GLN A 287 7.72 -31.95 6.31
C GLN A 287 6.50 -32.36 5.47
N THR A 288 5.33 -32.45 6.10
CA THR A 288 4.08 -32.80 5.38
C THR A 288 3.64 -31.73 4.39
N PHE A 289 4.10 -30.48 4.57
CA PHE A 289 3.81 -29.37 3.66
C PHE A 289 4.75 -29.41 2.45
N ILE A 290 6.02 -29.78 2.65
CA ILE A 290 6.97 -30.07 1.55
C ILE A 290 6.48 -31.24 0.72
N ASP A 291 6.08 -32.34 1.36
CA ASP A 291 5.64 -33.53 0.65
C ASP A 291 4.41 -33.24 -0.24
N ARG A 292 3.60 -32.25 0.15
CA ARG A 292 2.39 -31.85 -0.57
C ARG A 292 2.64 -30.82 -1.67
N ASP A 293 3.34 -29.73 -1.35
CA ASP A 293 3.44 -28.54 -2.20
C ASP A 293 4.89 -28.17 -2.58
N GLY A 294 5.88 -28.93 -2.09
CA GLY A 294 7.29 -28.83 -2.46
C GLY A 294 7.84 -27.41 -2.36
N GLU A 295 8.30 -26.89 -3.50
CA GLU A 295 8.89 -25.57 -3.61
C GLU A 295 7.93 -24.44 -3.24
N VAL A 296 6.63 -24.59 -3.54
CA VAL A 296 5.61 -23.56 -3.23
C VAL A 296 5.49 -23.37 -1.73
N PHE A 297 5.51 -24.45 -0.94
CA PHE A 297 5.51 -24.34 0.51
C PHE A 297 6.70 -23.52 1.01
N PHE A 298 7.91 -23.88 0.57
CA PHE A 298 9.13 -23.25 1.07
C PHE A 298 9.19 -21.75 0.76
N GLN A 299 8.80 -21.34 -0.44
CA GLN A 299 8.85 -19.93 -0.86
C GLN A 299 7.96 -19.00 -0.04
N TYR A 300 6.80 -19.52 0.38
CA TYR A 300 5.90 -18.75 1.22
C TYR A 300 6.31 -18.85 2.68
N ALA A 301 6.72 -20.03 3.16
CA ALA A 301 7.21 -20.21 4.52
C ALA A 301 8.43 -19.34 4.83
N VAL A 302 9.41 -19.25 3.92
CA VAL A 302 10.61 -18.43 4.13
C VAL A 302 10.28 -16.93 4.25
N MET A 303 9.13 -16.47 3.74
CA MET A 303 8.65 -15.09 3.90
C MET A 303 7.78 -14.87 5.14
N ASN A 304 7.47 -15.93 5.89
CA ASN A 304 6.71 -15.84 7.13
C ASN A 304 7.60 -15.33 8.27
N ASN A 305 7.42 -14.06 8.63
CA ASN A 305 8.21 -13.40 9.68
C ASN A 305 8.17 -14.12 11.04
N MET A 306 7.13 -14.89 11.35
CA MET A 306 7.05 -15.61 12.63
C MET A 306 8.10 -16.72 12.74
N LEU A 307 8.43 -17.36 11.62
CA LEU A 307 9.40 -18.46 11.57
C LEU A 307 10.85 -17.98 11.76
N TRP A 308 11.09 -16.67 11.67
CA TRP A 308 12.40 -16.08 11.87
C TRP A 308 12.67 -15.67 13.32
N ARG A 309 11.65 -15.63 14.18
CA ARG A 309 11.76 -15.08 15.54
C ARG A 309 12.48 -16.01 16.50
N SER A 310 12.34 -17.32 16.36
CA SER A 310 12.96 -18.30 17.24
C SER A 310 14.14 -19.01 16.56
N TRP A 311 15.12 -19.42 17.36
CA TRP A 311 16.27 -20.17 16.83
C TRP A 311 15.85 -21.53 16.27
N ASP A 312 14.95 -22.24 16.96
CA ASP A 312 14.49 -23.57 16.56
C ASP A 312 13.76 -23.51 15.19
N ASP A 313 12.86 -22.53 15.00
CA ASP A 313 12.12 -22.37 13.74
C ASP A 313 13.05 -21.99 12.57
N ARG A 314 14.07 -21.15 12.83
CA ARG A 314 15.08 -20.82 11.82
C ARG A 314 15.91 -22.03 11.40
N GLN A 315 16.28 -22.90 12.34
CA GLN A 315 16.99 -24.14 12.00
C GLN A 315 16.10 -25.05 11.17
N GLN A 316 14.84 -25.22 11.55
CA GLN A 316 13.89 -26.01 10.79
C GLN A 316 13.69 -25.44 9.37
N LEU A 317 13.56 -24.11 9.21
CA LEU A 317 13.52 -23.48 7.89
C LEU A 317 14.79 -23.75 7.07
N SER A 318 15.96 -23.72 7.71
CA SER A 318 17.23 -24.02 7.06
C SER A 318 17.29 -25.46 6.59
N GLU A 319 16.95 -26.43 7.43
CA GLU A 319 16.89 -27.85 7.09
C GLU A 319 15.95 -28.11 5.92
N ILE A 320 14.76 -27.50 5.96
CA ILE A 320 13.78 -27.62 4.88
C ILE A 320 14.30 -27.06 3.56
N SER A 321 15.06 -25.96 3.57
CA SER A 321 15.62 -25.39 2.34
C SER A 321 16.49 -26.38 1.57
N TRP A 322 17.11 -27.34 2.26
CA TRP A 322 17.89 -28.43 1.67
C TRP A 322 17.05 -29.67 1.30
N ALA A 323 15.85 -29.80 1.86
CA ALA A 323 14.94 -30.91 1.61
C ALA A 323 13.99 -30.67 0.43
N VAL A 324 13.84 -29.43 -0.03
CA VAL A 324 13.05 -29.10 -1.24
C VAL A 324 13.65 -29.81 -2.46
N PRO A 325 12.84 -30.51 -3.29
CA PRO A 325 13.34 -31.14 -4.50
C PRO A 325 14.01 -30.13 -5.45
N ASP A 326 15.27 -30.37 -5.79
CA ASP A 326 16.05 -29.55 -6.73
C ASP A 326 16.49 -30.39 -7.95
N PRO A 327 15.56 -30.74 -8.86
CA PRO A 327 15.86 -31.62 -9.99
C PRO A 327 16.87 -31.02 -10.98
N ARG A 328 17.11 -29.70 -10.91
CA ARG A 328 18.06 -28.99 -11.78
C ARG A 328 19.38 -28.66 -11.08
N SER A 329 19.51 -28.95 -9.78
CA SER A 329 20.69 -28.63 -8.96
C SER A 329 21.05 -27.14 -8.99
N ASN A 330 20.05 -26.27 -9.03
CA ASN A 330 20.22 -24.81 -9.06
C ASN A 330 20.49 -24.21 -7.67
N MET A 331 20.21 -24.97 -6.61
CA MET A 331 20.26 -24.51 -5.21
C MET A 331 19.34 -23.33 -4.93
N ASP A 332 18.20 -23.23 -5.63
CA ASP A 332 17.28 -22.09 -5.53
C ASP A 332 16.77 -21.90 -4.09
N ALA A 333 16.32 -22.97 -3.43
CA ALA A 333 15.80 -22.90 -2.06
C ALA A 333 16.86 -22.51 -1.01
N PRO A 334 18.06 -23.13 -0.93
CA PRO A 334 19.12 -22.68 -0.03
C PRO A 334 19.60 -21.25 -0.31
N ASN A 335 19.66 -20.83 -1.57
CA ASN A 335 20.05 -19.46 -1.92
C ASN A 335 18.99 -18.45 -1.48
N LEU A 336 17.71 -18.75 -1.66
CA LEU A 336 16.61 -17.93 -1.18
C LEU A 336 16.61 -17.84 0.35
N PHE A 337 16.83 -18.95 1.06
CA PHE A 337 16.98 -18.94 2.52
C PHE A 337 18.06 -17.94 2.95
N ARG A 338 19.26 -18.02 2.37
CA ARG A 338 20.38 -17.14 2.72
C ARG A 338 20.09 -15.67 2.41
N ALA A 339 19.47 -15.39 1.28
CA ALA A 339 19.09 -14.03 0.91
C ALA A 339 18.09 -13.42 1.91
N VAL A 340 17.06 -14.19 2.30
CA VAL A 340 16.07 -13.75 3.28
C VAL A 340 16.68 -13.65 4.68
N GLU A 341 17.52 -14.61 5.08
CA GLU A 341 18.23 -14.56 6.37
C GLU A 341 19.08 -13.28 6.48
N GLN A 342 19.83 -12.94 5.43
CA GLN A 342 20.63 -11.71 5.40
C GLN A 342 19.76 -10.46 5.58
N ARG A 343 18.60 -10.40 4.91
CA ARG A 343 17.63 -9.31 5.08
C ARG A 343 17.11 -9.27 6.52
N MET A 344 16.65 -10.39 7.05
CA MET A 344 16.08 -10.46 8.40
C MET A 344 17.10 -10.08 9.48
N ARG A 345 18.38 -10.45 9.32
CA ARG A 345 19.46 -10.03 10.24
C ARG A 345 19.70 -8.52 10.21
N ALA A 346 19.52 -7.87 9.06
CA ALA A 346 19.68 -6.44 8.91
C ALA A 346 18.48 -5.66 9.49
N GLU A 347 17.26 -6.16 9.29
CA GLU A 347 16.01 -5.51 9.71
C GLU A 347 15.66 -5.79 11.19
N HIS A 348 16.01 -6.98 11.70
CA HIS A 348 15.64 -7.48 13.03
C HIS A 348 16.83 -8.17 13.74
N PRO A 349 17.91 -7.43 14.07
CA PRO A 349 19.11 -8.03 14.68
C PRO A 349 18.82 -8.73 16.02
N ASP A 350 17.82 -8.27 16.76
CA ASP A 350 17.36 -8.83 18.04
C ASP A 350 16.83 -10.27 17.91
N TRP A 351 16.24 -10.64 16.78
CA TRP A 351 15.76 -12.02 16.55
C TRP A 351 16.92 -13.02 16.45
N PHE A 352 18.13 -12.56 16.12
CA PHE A 352 19.30 -13.39 15.85
C PHE A 352 20.30 -13.41 17.01
N GLU A 353 19.96 -12.84 18.16
CA GLU A 353 20.75 -13.04 19.37
C GLU A 353 20.81 -14.54 19.69
N GLU A 354 22.04 -15.05 19.85
CA GLU A 354 22.26 -16.48 20.09
C GLU A 354 21.64 -16.91 21.41
N ARG A 355 21.16 -18.16 21.44
CA ARG A 355 20.63 -18.77 22.66
C ARG A 355 21.71 -18.68 23.75
N PRO A 356 21.46 -18.05 24.91
CA PRO A 356 22.38 -18.18 26.04
C PRO A 356 22.52 -19.67 26.35
N GLU A 357 23.76 -20.16 26.37
CA GLU A 357 24.09 -21.55 26.63
C GLU A 357 23.26 -22.05 27.83
N ALA A 358 22.54 -23.16 27.65
CA ALA A 358 21.86 -23.79 28.77
C ALA A 358 22.90 -24.01 29.89
N PRO A 359 22.64 -23.56 31.13
CA PRO A 359 23.64 -23.65 32.19
C PRO A 359 24.11 -25.08 32.29
N ALA A 360 25.43 -25.26 32.13
CA ALA A 360 26.08 -26.56 32.18
C ALA A 360 25.52 -27.34 33.36
N LYS A 361 24.95 -28.53 33.10
CA LYS A 361 24.44 -29.42 34.13
C LYS A 361 25.54 -29.58 35.17
N SER A 362 25.37 -28.92 36.32
CA SER A 362 26.31 -29.02 37.43
C SER A 362 26.32 -30.49 37.84
N GLY A 363 27.39 -31.20 37.49
CA GLY A 363 27.56 -32.58 37.86
C GLY A 363 27.44 -32.69 39.38
N ARG A 364 26.36 -33.30 39.85
CA ARG A 364 26.28 -33.79 41.22
C ARG A 364 27.37 -34.84 41.36
N LYS A 365 28.49 -34.45 41.94
CA LYS A 365 29.39 -35.41 42.61
C LYS A 365 28.61 -35.95 43.80
N TRP A 366 28.23 -37.22 43.70
CA TRP A 366 27.82 -37.99 44.86
C TRP A 366 29.06 -38.21 45.74
N PHE A 367 28.86 -38.07 47.05
CA PHE A 367 29.87 -38.23 48.09
C PHE A 367 30.51 -39.62 48.09
#